data_AF-A0A970AVS5-F1
#
_entry.id   AF-A0A970AVS5-F1
#
_cell.length_a   1.000
_cell.length_b   1.000
_cell.length_c   1.000
_cell.angle_alpha   90.00
_cell.angle_beta   90.00
_cell.angle_gamma   90.00
#
_symmetry.space_group_name_H-M   'P 1'
#
loop_
_entity.id
_entity.type
_entity.pdbx_description
1 polymer ?
#
loop_
_entity_poly.entity_id
_entity_poly.type
_entity_poly.pdbx_seq_one_letter_code
_entity_poly.pdbx_strand_id
1 'polypeptide(L)'
;MLKQIYGERYTIFAKVSLKDIFFVSRPDKNMSYYNKIDRKHVDFLLYDLESNKPVLGIELDDKSHSRSDRKERDIFVNQIFEAAGLPLARVKAMVIQY
;
A
#
# COMPACT_ATOMS: atom_id res chain seq x y z
N MET A 1 -4.39 -19.01 -7.92
CA MET A 1 -3.06 -19.32 -8.51
C MET A 1 -2.30 -20.16 -7.49
N LEU A 2 -2.05 -21.44 -7.77
CA LEU A 2 -1.24 -22.34 -6.94
C LEU A 2 0.23 -21.92 -7.08
N LYS A 3 0.85 -21.40 -6.01
CA LYS A 3 2.30 -21.16 -5.98
C LYS A 3 3.03 -22.45 -5.59
N GLN A 4 4.07 -22.74 -6.36
CA GLN A 4 4.83 -23.98 -6.42
C GLN A 4 5.66 -24.25 -5.16
N ILE A 5 5.92 -25.53 -4.91
CA ILE A 5 6.53 -26.13 -3.72
C ILE A 5 8.00 -25.69 -3.56
N TYR A 6 8.26 -25.03 -2.43
CA TYR A 6 9.50 -24.47 -1.86
C TYR A 6 10.23 -23.33 -2.61
N GLY A 7 10.37 -22.17 -1.95
CA GLY A 7 11.62 -21.40 -2.05
C GLY A 7 11.60 -19.87 -2.02
N GLU A 8 10.46 -19.17 -1.94
CA GLU A 8 10.50 -17.70 -1.80
C GLU A 8 9.90 -17.28 -0.47
N ARG A 9 10.76 -16.82 0.46
CA ARG A 9 10.32 -16.24 1.73
C ARG A 9 9.31 -15.11 1.52
N TYR A 10 9.39 -14.40 0.41
CA TYR A 10 8.53 -13.27 0.11
C TYR A 10 7.71 -13.46 -1.17
N THR A 11 6.50 -12.93 -1.18
CA THR A 11 5.67 -12.75 -2.38
C THR A 11 5.37 -11.27 -2.57
N ILE A 12 5.38 -10.81 -3.82
CA ILE A 12 4.96 -9.46 -4.19
C ILE A 12 3.56 -9.53 -4.79
N PHE A 13 2.65 -8.71 -4.25
CA PHE A 13 1.34 -8.47 -4.83
C PHE A 13 1.32 -7.07 -5.44
N ALA A 14 0.79 -6.95 -6.66
CA ALA A 14 0.63 -5.66 -7.32
C ALA A 14 -0.77 -5.08 -7.05
N LYS A 15 -0.85 -3.76 -6.89
CA LYS A 15 -2.06 -2.96 -6.76
C LYS A 15 -3.02 -3.51 -5.69
N VAL A 16 -2.52 -3.63 -4.46
CA VAL A 16 -3.29 -4.17 -3.34
C VAL A 16 -4.13 -3.07 -2.71
N SER A 17 -5.42 -3.32 -2.46
CA SER A 17 -6.28 -2.35 -1.79
C SER A 17 -5.84 -2.17 -0.33
N LEU A 18 -5.88 -0.94 0.18
CA LEU A 18 -5.53 -0.70 1.58
C LEU A 18 -6.49 -1.39 2.56
N LYS A 19 -7.74 -1.67 2.15
CA LYS A 19 -8.70 -2.42 2.97
C LYS A 19 -8.36 -3.90 3.15
N ASP A 20 -7.59 -4.46 2.20
CA ASP A 20 -7.14 -5.85 2.27
C ASP A 20 -5.91 -6.00 3.17
N ILE A 21 -5.30 -4.88 3.57
CA ILE A 21 -4.11 -4.81 4.45
C ILE A 21 -4.50 -4.32 5.85
N PHE A 22 -5.36 -3.30 5.93
CA PHE A 22 -5.68 -2.60 7.16
C PHE A 22 -7.17 -2.67 7.48
N PHE A 23 -7.45 -2.91 8.77
CA PHE A 23 -8.81 -2.94 9.28
C PHE A 23 -9.13 -1.68 10.09
N VAL A 24 -10.24 -1.01 9.77
CA VAL A 24 -10.74 0.11 10.56
C VAL A 24 -11.60 -0.41 11.69
N SER A 25 -11.18 -0.18 12.94
CA SER A 25 -11.99 -0.52 14.11
C SER A 25 -13.31 0.25 14.10
N ARG A 26 -14.45 -0.45 14.32
CA ARG A 26 -15.81 0.12 14.30
C ARG A 26 -16.11 0.89 13.00
N PRO A 27 -16.19 0.21 11.85
CA PRO A 27 -16.35 0.85 10.55
C PRO A 27 -17.68 1.61 10.41
N ASP A 28 -18.72 1.18 11.13
CA ASP A 28 -20.01 1.85 11.28
C ASP A 28 -19.89 3.28 11.83
N LYS A 29 -18.97 3.49 12.77
CA LYS A 29 -18.68 4.80 13.37
C LYS A 29 -17.61 5.59 12.62
N ASN A 30 -16.79 4.90 11.84
CA ASN A 30 -15.64 5.47 11.13
C ASN A 30 -15.78 5.37 9.60
N MET A 31 -17.02 5.50 9.10
CA MET A 31 -17.35 5.28 7.69
C MET A 31 -16.53 6.17 6.73
N SER A 32 -16.20 7.40 7.14
CA SER A 32 -15.33 8.30 6.35
C SER A 32 -13.92 7.73 6.18
N TYR A 33 -13.32 7.18 7.25
CA TYR A 33 -12.00 6.55 7.18
C TYR A 33 -12.06 5.24 6.40
N TYR A 34 -13.10 4.43 6.60
CA TYR A 34 -13.34 3.22 5.83
C TYR A 34 -13.42 3.51 4.32
N ASN A 35 -14.21 4.51 3.91
CA ASN A 35 -14.31 4.93 2.51
C ASN A 35 -12.98 5.45 1.96
N LYS A 36 -12.16 6.10 2.78
CA LYS A 36 -10.84 6.58 2.36
C LYS A 36 -9.85 5.44 2.12
N ILE A 37 -9.91 4.34 2.87
CA ILE A 37 -9.04 3.17 2.64
C ILE A 37 -9.53 2.32 1.46
N ASP A 38 -10.85 2.14 1.33
CA ASP A 38 -11.44 1.30 0.26
C ASP A 38 -11.10 1.83 -1.14
N ARG A 39 -11.02 3.15 -1.29
CA ARG A 39 -10.70 3.82 -2.55
C ARG A 39 -9.20 3.93 -2.84
N LYS A 40 -8.33 3.38 -1.98
CA LYS A 40 -6.88 3.49 -2.11
C LYS A 40 -6.24 2.12 -2.22
N HIS A 41 -5.12 2.12 -2.92
CA HIS A 41 -4.29 0.94 -3.17
C HIS A 41 -2.84 1.37 -2.99
N VAL A 42 -2.02 0.41 -2.57
CA VAL A 42 -0.56 0.47 -2.66
C VAL A 42 -0.12 -0.21 -3.95
N ASP A 43 0.86 0.36 -4.66
CA ASP A 43 1.31 -0.22 -5.94
C ASP A 43 1.89 -1.62 -5.78
N PHE A 44 2.65 -1.88 -4.72
CA PHE A 44 3.10 -3.22 -4.38
C PHE A 44 3.08 -3.49 -2.88
N LEU A 45 2.81 -4.74 -2.52
CA LEU A 45 2.92 -5.25 -1.16
C LEU A 45 3.88 -6.43 -1.12
N LEU A 46 4.96 -6.30 -0.35
CA LEU A 46 5.83 -7.40 0.00
C LEU A 46 5.23 -8.16 1.19
N TYR A 47 5.05 -9.46 1.00
CA TYR A 47 4.41 -10.35 1.96
C TYR A 47 5.37 -11.47 2.33
N ASP A 48 5.62 -11.68 3.62
CA ASP A 48 6.45 -12.77 4.12
C ASP A 48 5.59 -14.03 4.32
N LEU A 49 5.90 -15.10 3.58
CA LEU A 49 5.19 -16.38 3.65
C LEU A 49 5.48 -17.15 4.94
N GLU A 50 6.62 -16.90 5.59
CA GLU A 50 7.01 -17.59 6.83
C GLU A 50 6.28 -16.99 8.03
N SER A 51 6.28 -15.66 8.15
CA SER A 51 5.54 -14.98 9.22
C SER A 51 4.06 -14.76 8.90
N ASN A 52 3.65 -15.05 7.66
CA ASN A 52 2.31 -14.88 7.11
C ASN A 52 1.76 -13.44 7.31
N LYS A 53 2.59 -12.44 6.99
CA LYS A 53 2.29 -11.02 7.23
C LYS A 53 2.80 -10.12 6.10
N PRO A 54 2.13 -8.98 5.85
CA PRO A 54 2.75 -7.91 5.09
C PRO A 54 3.96 -7.36 5.82
N VAL A 55 5.03 -7.05 5.09
CA VAL A 55 6.28 -6.52 5.67
C VAL A 55 6.69 -5.16 5.10
N LEU A 56 6.23 -4.80 3.90
CA LEU A 56 6.54 -3.52 3.27
C LEU A 56 5.50 -3.18 2.20
N GLY A 57 4.94 -1.97 2.25
CA GLY A 57 4.26 -1.36 1.11
C GLY A 57 5.25 -0.62 0.22
N ILE A 58 5.00 -0.57 -1.09
CA ILE A 58 5.82 0.16 -2.05
C ILE A 58 4.90 0.98 -2.97
N GLU A 59 5.16 2.28 -3.08
CA GLU A 59 4.47 3.20 -4.00
C GLU A 59 5.46 3.71 -5.05
N LEU A 60 4.99 3.87 -6.29
CA LEU A 60 5.75 4.47 -7.37
C LEU A 60 5.45 5.97 -7.47
N ASP A 61 6.46 6.79 -7.21
CA ASP A 61 6.35 8.24 -7.36
C ASP A 61 6.68 8.65 -8.80
N ASP A 62 5.69 9.15 -9.54
CA ASP A 62 5.92 9.90 -10.78
C ASP A 62 6.15 11.38 -10.48
N LYS A 63 7.13 11.99 -11.16
CA LYS A 63 7.44 13.43 -11.08
C LYS A 63 6.31 14.32 -11.62
N SER A 64 5.23 13.75 -12.17
CA SER A 64 4.07 14.49 -12.68
C SER A 64 3.27 15.20 -11.58
N HIS A 65 3.68 16.44 -11.32
CA HIS A 65 2.97 17.54 -10.66
C HIS A 65 2.53 17.40 -9.19
N SER A 66 3.09 18.35 -8.44
CA SER A 66 2.79 18.83 -7.09
C SER A 66 1.36 19.35 -6.89
N ARG A 67 0.35 18.60 -7.32
CA ARG A 67 -1.05 18.94 -7.06
C ARG A 67 -1.36 18.68 -5.57
N SER A 68 -2.14 19.57 -4.97
CA SER A 68 -2.51 19.50 -3.55
C SER A 68 -3.25 18.21 -3.18
N ASP A 69 -4.07 17.68 -4.10
CA ASP A 69 -4.77 16.40 -3.97
C ASP A 69 -3.81 15.21 -3.79
N ARG A 70 -2.67 15.19 -4.49
CA ARG A 70 -1.63 14.17 -4.31
C ARG A 70 -0.95 14.28 -2.94
N LYS A 71 -0.69 15.49 -2.46
CA LYS A 71 -0.11 15.69 -1.11
C LYS A 71 -1.03 15.17 -0.02
N GLU A 72 -2.32 15.49 -0.08
CA GLU A 72 -3.31 15.00 0.89
C GLU A 72 -3.43 13.47 0.85
N ARG A 73 -3.42 12.90 -0.36
CA ARG A 73 -3.38 11.45 -0.55
C ARG A 73 -2.14 10.85 0.10
N ASP A 74 -0.96 11.39 -0.18
CA ASP A 74 0.31 10.88 0.32
C ASP A 74 0.41 10.95 1.84
N ILE A 75 0.00 12.09 2.42
CA ILE A 75 -0.07 12.26 3.88
C ILE A 75 -0.97 11.18 4.49
N PHE A 76 -2.15 10.96 3.92
CA PHE A 76 -3.09 9.97 4.44
C PHE A 76 -2.55 8.53 4.36
N VAL A 77 -1.92 8.16 3.24
CA VAL A 77 -1.33 6.83 3.08
C VAL A 77 -0.18 6.65 4.08
N ASN A 78 0.71 7.63 4.22
CA ASN A 78 1.81 7.57 5.18
C ASN A 78 1.31 7.37 6.62
N GLN A 79 0.27 8.13 7.02
CA GLN A 79 -0.32 8.02 8.36
C GLN A 79 -0.88 6.63 8.66
N ILE A 80 -1.48 5.95 7.68
CA ILE A 80 -2.02 4.59 7.88
C ILE A 80 -0.89 3.60 8.09
N PHE A 81 0.13 3.63 7.22
CA PHE A 81 1.27 2.72 7.29
C PHE A 81 2.04 2.92 8.61
N GLU A 82 2.25 4.17 9.02
CA GLU A 82 2.85 4.52 10.31
C GLU A 82 2.02 4.01 11.50
N ALA A 83 0.71 4.27 11.51
CA ALA A 83 -0.18 3.82 12.58
C ALA A 83 -0.26 2.28 12.69
N ALA A 84 -0.09 1.57 11.59
CA ALA A 84 -0.07 0.11 11.56
C ALA A 84 1.32 -0.49 11.86
N GLY A 85 2.36 0.34 11.98
CA GLY A 85 3.75 -0.13 12.12
C GLY A 85 4.26 -0.89 10.88
N LEU A 86 3.65 -0.69 9.71
CA LEU A 86 4.06 -1.31 8.46
C LEU A 86 4.89 -0.29 7.65
N PRO A 87 6.16 -0.58 7.33
CA PRO A 87 6.96 0.32 6.50
C PRO A 87 6.35 0.58 5.12
N LEU A 88 6.57 1.79 4.60
CA LEU A 88 6.19 2.21 3.24
C LEU A 88 7.40 2.79 2.52
N ALA A 89 7.83 2.16 1.42
CA ALA A 89 8.87 2.68 0.54
C ALA A 89 8.26 3.46 -0.63
N ARG A 90 8.90 4.55 -1.03
CA ARG A 90 8.57 5.28 -2.25
C ARG A 90 9.71 5.18 -3.25
N VAL A 91 9.41 4.64 -4.42
CA VAL A 91 10.39 4.41 -5.48
C VAL A 91 10.06 5.34 -6.64
N LYS A 92 11.07 6.07 -7.14
CA LYS A 92 10.87 6.93 -8.30
C LYS A 92 10.56 6.08 -9.52
N ALA A 93 9.44 6.36 -10.18
CA ALA A 93 9.12 5.76 -11.47
C ALA A 93 10.15 6.22 -12.53
N MET A 94 10.46 5.33 -13.48
CA MET A 94 11.26 5.71 -14.65
C MET A 94 10.43 6.61 -15.56
N VAL A 95 10.96 7.80 -15.87
CA VAL A 95 10.32 8.75 -16.79
C VAL A 95 10.85 8.46 -18.19
N ILE A 96 9.94 8.19 -19.13
CA ILE A 96 10.28 8.11 -20.55
C ILE A 96 10.00 9.48 -21.18
N GLN A 97 10.98 10.07 -21.85
CA GLN A 97 10.81 11.29 -22.65
C GLN A 97 10.49 10.86 -24.09
N TYR A 98 9.26 11.11 -24.54
CA TYR A 98 8.87 11.08 -25.96
C TYR A 98 8.57 12.49 -26.42
#